data_AF-A0A506V0M7-F1
#
_entry.id   AF-A0A506V0M7-F1
#
_cell.length_a   1.000
_cell.length_b   1.000
_cell.length_c   1.000
_cell.angle_alpha   90.00
_cell.angle_beta   90.00
_cell.angle_gamma   90.00
#
_symmetry.space_group_name_H-M   'P 1'
#
loop_
_entity.id
_entity.type
_entity.pdbx_description
1 polymer ?
#
loop_
_entity_poly.entity_id
_entity_poly.type
_entity_poly.pdbx_seq_one_letter_code
_entity_poly.pdbx_strand_id
1 'polypeptide(L)' 'MKAKAFNQAHAVGSHFIYQPCRALRGGYPVRTRDKARDFKCGCIVEIDRAPYFVKTETLTPAG' A
#
# COMPACT_ATOMS: atom_id res chain seq x y z
N MET A 1 -8.71 3.74 -5.75
CA MET A 1 -7.68 3.60 -6.81
C MET A 1 -7.72 2.16 -7.32
N LYS A 2 -7.58 1.92 -8.64
CA LYS A 2 -7.47 0.56 -9.20
C LYS A 2 -6.01 0.09 -9.20
N ALA A 3 -5.77 -1.21 -9.13
CA ALA A 3 -4.44 -1.81 -9.11
C ALA A 3 -3.59 -1.41 -10.31
N LYS A 4 -4.18 -1.33 -11.51
CA LYS A 4 -3.46 -0.89 -12.71
C LYS A 4 -2.88 0.51 -12.57
N ALA A 5 -3.64 1.46 -12.03
CA ALA A 5 -3.18 2.82 -11.82
C ALA A 5 -2.10 2.89 -10.72
N PHE A 6 -2.27 2.12 -9.64
CA PHE A 6 -1.27 2.01 -8.58
C PHE A 6 0.06 1.46 -9.11
N ASN A 7 0.02 0.37 -9.87
CA ASN A 7 1.21 -0.27 -10.43
C ASN A 7 1.90 0.56 -11.52
N GLN A 8 1.18 1.49 -12.17
CA GLN A 8 1.78 2.46 -13.10
C GLN A 8 2.47 3.60 -12.36
N ALA A 9 1.93 4.03 -11.22
CA ALA A 9 2.49 5.11 -10.42
C ALA A 9 3.65 4.65 -9.51
N HIS A 10 3.62 3.38 -9.08
CA HIS A 10 4.56 2.84 -8.09
C HIS A 10 5.10 1.49 -8.52
N ALA A 11 6.42 1.38 -8.55
CA ALA A 11 7.09 0.12 -8.84
C ALA A 11 7.04 -0.84 -7.65
N VAL A 12 7.26 -2.12 -7.91
CA VAL A 12 7.50 -3.09 -6.83
C VAL A 12 8.77 -2.68 -6.10
N GLY A 13 8.69 -2.60 -4.77
CA GLY A 13 9.76 -2.09 -3.94
C GLY A 13 9.68 -0.60 -3.61
N SER A 14 8.61 0.10 -3.99
CA SER A 14 8.35 1.47 -3.54
C SER A 14 8.08 1.52 -2.02
N HIS A 15 8.50 2.62 -1.39
CA HIS A 15 8.32 2.87 0.03
C HIS A 15 7.03 3.65 0.30
N PHE A 16 6.33 3.25 1.35
CA PHE A 16 5.10 3.87 1.82
C PHE A 16 5.09 3.94 3.33
N ILE A 17 4.27 4.82 3.88
CA ILE A 17 3.86 4.74 5.27
C ILE A 17 2.54 3.96 5.33
N TYR A 18 2.53 2.83 6.02
CA TYR A 18 1.29 2.14 6.36
C TYR A 18 0.61 2.86 7.52
N GLN A 19 -0.59 3.36 7.26
CA GLN A 19 -1.39 4.10 8.22
C GLN A 19 -2.86 3.72 8.04
N PRO A 20 -3.38 2.74 8.81
CA PRO A 20 -4.75 2.26 8.67
C PRO A 20 -5.80 3.34 8.99
N CYS A 21 -5.45 4.28 9.88
CA CYS A 21 -6.30 5.43 10.20
C CYS A 21 -5.54 6.73 9.89
N ARG A 22 -5.90 7.42 8.81
CA ARG A 22 -5.28 8.69 8.39
C ARG A 22 -5.42 9.82 9.44
N ALA A 23 -6.45 9.76 10.28
CA ALA A 23 -6.69 10.75 11.34
C ALA A 23 -5.75 10.56 12.55
N LEU A 24 -5.25 9.35 12.78
CA LEU A 24 -4.37 9.04 13.90
C LEU A 24 -2.90 9.12 13.45
N ARG A 25 -2.08 9.86 14.19
CA ARG A 25 -0.62 9.84 14.00
C ARG A 25 -0.08 8.47 14.40
N GLY A 26 0.93 7.95 13.68
CA GLY A 26 1.61 6.70 14.05
C GLY A 26 1.73 5.65 12.96
N GLY A 27 1.73 6.02 11.68
CA GLY A 27 2.08 5.08 10.62
C GLY A 27 3.56 4.69 10.65
N TYR A 28 3.90 3.53 10.10
CA TYR A 28 5.29 3.06 9.97
C TYR A 28 5.67 2.83 8.51
N PRO A 29 6.97 2.98 8.17
CA PRO A 29 7.42 2.74 6.81
C PRO A 29 7.28 1.26 6.45
N VAL A 30 6.87 0.99 5.23
CA VAL A 30 6.75 -0.34 4.62
C VAL A 30 7.19 -0.26 3.17
N ARG A 31 7.49 -1.42 2.58
CA ARG A 31 7.90 -1.53 1.18
C ARG A 31 7.00 -2.53 0.46
N THR A 32 6.60 -2.23 -0.78
CA THR A 32 5.82 -3.16 -1.60
C THR A 32 6.67 -4.37 -2.00
N ARG A 33 6.13 -5.57 -1.86
CA ARG A 33 6.78 -6.85 -2.22
C ARG A 33 6.35 -7.37 -3.58
N ASP A 34 5.10 -7.13 -3.95
CA ASP A 34 4.54 -7.50 -5.26
C ASP A 34 3.65 -6.37 -5.79
N LYS A 35 3.20 -6.51 -7.03
CA LYS A 35 2.23 -5.65 -7.69
C LYS A 35 0.90 -5.68 -6.92
N ALA A 36 0.23 -4.54 -6.86
CA ALA A 36 -1.12 -4.47 -6.35
C ALA A 36 -2.08 -5.27 -7.26
N ARG A 37 -3.14 -5.82 -6.66
CA ARG A 37 -4.20 -6.58 -7.33
C ARG A 37 -5.56 -6.07 -6.87
N ASP A 38 -6.51 -6.08 -7.80
CA ASP A 38 -7.89 -5.68 -7.52
C ASP A 38 -8.67 -6.89 -6.98
N PHE A 39 -9.26 -6.73 -5.80
CA PHE A 39 -10.16 -7.70 -5.17
C PHE A 39 -11.55 -7.09 -5.03
N LYS A 40 -12.57 -7.91 -4.73
CA LYS A 40 -13.95 -7.43 -4.48
C LYS A 40 -14.03 -6.37 -3.38
N CYS A 41 -13.10 -6.39 -2.42
CA CYS A 41 -13.03 -5.46 -1.29
C CYS A 41 -12.11 -4.24 -1.52
N GLY A 42 -11.55 -4.09 -2.71
CA GLY A 42 -10.66 -2.98 -3.07
C GLY A 42 -9.31 -3.43 -3.63
N CYS A 43 -8.42 -2.47 -3.85
CA CYS A 43 -7.07 -2.69 -4.35
C CYS A 43 -6.12 -3.02 -3.19
N ILE A 44 -5.53 -4.22 -3.22
CA ILE A 44 -4.64 -4.75 -2.17
C ILE A 44 -3.24 -4.90 -2.73
N VAL A 45 -2.23 -4.58 -1.92
CA VAL A 45 -0.82 -4.78 -2.24
C VAL A 45 -0.13 -5.54 -1.11
N GLU A 46 0.86 -6.33 -1.47
CA GLU A 46 1.71 -7.03 -0.52
C GLU A 46 2.85 -6.12 -0.03
N ILE A 47 3.10 -6.13 1.28
CA ILE A 47 4.11 -5.32 1.96
C ILE A 47 5.07 -6.21 2.77
N ASP A 48 6.25 -5.67 3.07
CA ASP A 48 7.37 -6.35 3.73
C ASP A 48 7.16 -6.69 5.21
N ARG A 49 6.13 -6.13 5.85
CA ARG A 49 5.84 -6.29 7.28
C ARG A 49 4.37 -6.59 7.51
N ALA A 50 4.06 -7.18 8.67
CA ALA A 50 2.68 -7.40 9.10
C ALA A 50 1.87 -6.10 8.95
N PRO A 51 0.63 -6.16 8.43
CA PRO A 51 -0.18 -7.36 8.18
C PRO A 51 0.08 -8.07 6.83
N TYR A 52 1.15 -7.72 6.11
CA TYR A 52 1.58 -8.28 4.82
C TYR A 52 0.69 -7.95 3.64
N PHE A 53 -0.63 -7.93 3.80
CA PHE A 53 -1.57 -7.52 2.75
C PHE A 53 -2.39 -6.35 3.23
N VAL A 54 -2.27 -5.23 2.53
CA VAL A 54 -2.94 -3.98 2.91
C VAL A 54 -3.63 -3.35 1.72
N LYS A 55 -4.69 -2.60 1.97
CA LYS A 55 -5.34 -1.82 0.93
C LYS A 55 -4.48 -0.63 0.57
N THR A 56 -4.38 -0.31 -0.72
CA THR A 56 -3.55 0.82 -1.18
C THR A 56 -4.05 2.17 -0.64
N GLU A 57 -5.32 2.27 -0.23
CA GLU A 57 -5.87 3.47 0.42
C GLU A 57 -5.30 3.75 1.83
N THR A 58 -4.80 2.71 2.50
CA THR A 58 -4.14 2.80 3.81
C THR A 58 -2.64 3.08 3.71
N LEU A 59 -2.12 3.23 2.49
CA LEU A 59 -0.74 3.57 2.21
C LEU A 59 -0.64 5.05 1.84
N THR A 60 0.37 5.71 2.39
CA THR A 60 0.73 7.08 2.05
C THR A 60 2.12 7.06 1.41
N PRO A 61 2.32 7.60 0.19
CA PRO A 61 3.62 7.66 -0.44
C PRO A 61 4.62 8.41 0.45
N ALA A 62 5.77 7.79 0.72
CA ALA A 62 6.83 8.39 1.51
C ALA A 62 7.89 8.97 0.55
N GLY A 63 7.59 10.12 -0.07
CA GLY A 63 8.56 10.92 -0.83
C GLY A 63 9.08 10.29 -2.11
#